data_AF-A0A5R9G054-F1
#
_entry.id   AF-A0A5R9G054-F1
#
_cell.length_a   1.000
_cell.length_b   1.000
_cell.length_c   1.000
_cell.angle_alpha   90.00
_cell.angle_beta   90.00
_cell.angle_gamma   90.00
#
_symmetry.space_group_name_H-M   'P 1'
#
loop_
_entity.id
_entity.type
_entity.pdbx_description
1 polymer ?
#
loop_
_entity_poly.entity_id
_entity_poly.type
_entity_poly.pdbx_seq_one_letter_code
_entity_poly.pdbx_strand_id
1 'polypeptide(L)'
;MRIRTTTAAVAAILAVTVGCSSDNGSDNKAGTTKSSAPEASSAADDSGPKKDVGMPPEPTGTERAAVLAAIHDVNGNLTHDEDKALDAARNQCAALDDGATNPDHSAAQRFSYAGVTLTDDDGSHINSGLRKTLCPDS
;
A
#
# COMPACT_ATOMS: atom_id res chain seq x y z
N MET A 1 -28.38 18.75 -43.36
CA MET A 1 -27.29 18.08 -44.11
C MET A 1 -26.56 17.17 -43.15
N ARG A 2 -26.44 15.89 -43.51
CA ARG A 2 -25.74 14.84 -42.75
C ARG A 2 -24.28 14.87 -43.17
N ILE A 3 -23.35 14.81 -42.22
CA ILE A 3 -21.95 14.48 -42.53
C ILE A 3 -21.63 13.22 -41.72
N ARG A 4 -21.37 12.13 -42.46
CA ARG A 4 -20.94 10.81 -41.99
C ARG A 4 -19.48 10.65 -42.39
N THR A 5 -18.60 10.27 -41.47
CA THR A 5 -17.21 9.80 -41.70
C THR A 5 -16.65 9.38 -40.34
N THR A 6 -15.94 8.27 -40.10
CA THR A 6 -15.64 7.00 -40.79
C THR A 6 -14.96 6.14 -39.72
N THR A 7 -15.27 4.86 -39.70
CA THR A 7 -14.74 3.80 -38.82
C THR A 7 -13.24 3.57 -38.99
N ALA A 8 -12.54 3.27 -37.90
CA ALA A 8 -11.32 2.46 -37.88
C ALA A 8 -11.43 1.41 -36.78
N ALA A 9 -11.18 0.15 -37.14
CA ALA A 9 -11.28 -1.04 -36.32
C ALA A 9 -9.88 -1.65 -36.03
N VAL A 10 -9.87 -2.74 -35.26
CA VAL A 10 -8.80 -3.76 -35.07
C VAL A 10 -7.87 -3.48 -33.88
N ALA A 11 -7.54 -4.39 -32.95
CA ALA A 11 -7.72 -5.85 -32.80
C ALA A 11 -7.83 -6.24 -31.31
N ALA A 12 -8.62 -7.26 -31.02
CA ALA A 12 -8.59 -8.01 -29.76
C ALA A 12 -7.65 -9.21 -29.90
N ILE A 13 -6.81 -9.46 -28.89
CA ILE A 13 -6.07 -10.73 -28.74
C ILE A 13 -6.41 -11.30 -27.36
N LEU A 14 -7.16 -12.40 -27.38
CA LEU A 14 -7.45 -13.27 -26.25
C LEU A 14 -6.25 -14.20 -26.03
N ALA A 15 -5.77 -14.29 -24.80
CA ALA A 15 -4.90 -15.38 -24.35
C ALA A 15 -5.56 -16.06 -23.14
N VAL A 16 -6.03 -17.29 -23.33
CA VAL A 16 -6.68 -18.13 -22.32
C VAL A 16 -5.75 -19.29 -21.94
N THR A 17 -5.41 -19.31 -20.65
CA THR A 17 -5.10 -20.40 -19.69
C THR A 17 -4.33 -21.68 -20.07
N VAL A 18 -3.29 -21.94 -19.27
CA VAL A 18 -2.88 -23.26 -18.72
C VAL A 18 -2.44 -22.93 -17.28
N GLY A 19 -2.98 -23.43 -16.16
CA GLY A 19 -3.31 -24.80 -15.77
C GLY A 19 -2.24 -25.28 -14.78
N CYS A 20 -2.49 -25.22 -13.46
CA CYS A 20 -1.84 -26.12 -12.49
C CYS A 20 -2.54 -26.16 -11.11
N SER A 21 -3.06 -27.35 -10.82
CA SER A 21 -3.31 -28.00 -9.52
C SER A 21 -4.19 -27.36 -8.46
N SER A 22 -5.42 -27.88 -8.40
CA SER A 22 -6.06 -28.26 -7.13
C SER A 22 -5.15 -29.22 -6.36
N ASP A 23 -4.90 -28.93 -5.08
CA ASP A 23 -4.72 -29.96 -4.07
C ASP A 23 -5.66 -29.66 -2.90
N ASN A 24 -6.58 -30.60 -2.70
CA ASN A 24 -7.63 -30.57 -1.70
C ASN A 24 -7.17 -31.46 -0.54
N GLY A 25 -6.76 -30.85 0.57
CA GLY A 25 -6.42 -31.55 1.81
C GLY A 25 -7.12 -30.90 3.00
N SER A 26 -8.40 -31.22 3.19
CA SER A 26 -9.06 -31.04 4.49
C SER A 26 -8.81 -32.28 5.32
N ASP A 27 -8.02 -32.15 6.39
CA ASP A 27 -7.98 -33.13 7.47
C ASP A 27 -8.29 -32.43 8.80
N ASN A 28 -9.57 -32.47 9.17
CA ASN A 28 -10.00 -32.30 10.55
C ASN A 28 -9.66 -33.57 11.32
N LYS A 29 -8.89 -33.47 12.41
CA LYS A 29 -8.98 -34.48 13.48
C LYS A 29 -8.84 -33.87 14.86
N ALA A 30 -9.87 -34.15 15.65
CA ALA A 30 -10.10 -33.73 17.02
C ALA A 30 -9.04 -34.25 18.01
N GLY A 31 -8.85 -33.53 19.11
CA GLY A 31 -8.08 -34.02 20.26
C GLY A 31 -8.07 -33.05 21.44
N THR A 32 -8.89 -33.37 22.43
CA THR A 32 -8.97 -32.85 23.80
C THR A 32 -7.62 -32.46 24.43
N THR A 33 -7.53 -31.45 25.30
CA THR A 33 -7.40 -31.59 26.79
C THR A 33 -7.03 -30.26 27.46
N LYS A 34 -7.88 -29.84 28.39
CA LYS A 34 -7.66 -29.15 29.69
C LYS A 34 -6.27 -28.54 30.03
N SER A 35 -6.37 -27.33 30.56
CA SER A 35 -5.77 -26.83 31.82
C SER A 35 -4.43 -26.09 31.80
N SER A 36 -4.51 -24.98 32.54
CA SER A 36 -3.48 -24.31 33.35
C SER A 36 -2.67 -23.22 32.68
N ALA A 37 -3.01 -21.99 33.06
CA ALA A 37 -2.09 -20.87 33.11
C ALA A 37 -0.78 -21.25 33.82
N PRO A 38 0.32 -20.61 33.41
CA PRO A 38 0.99 -19.72 34.35
C PRO A 38 1.26 -18.33 33.76
N GLU A 39 1.52 -17.42 34.70
CA GLU A 39 1.83 -16.01 34.53
C GLU A 39 3.05 -15.70 33.64
N ALA A 40 3.03 -14.45 33.17
CA ALA A 40 4.17 -13.56 32.99
C ALA A 40 5.33 -14.04 32.11
N SER A 41 5.47 -13.40 30.95
CA SER A 41 6.50 -12.37 30.77
C SER A 41 6.32 -11.73 29.39
N SER A 42 6.53 -10.42 29.32
CA SER A 42 6.59 -9.63 28.10
C SER A 42 7.51 -10.29 27.07
N ALA A 43 6.92 -11.04 26.13
CA ALA A 43 7.57 -11.30 24.86
C ALA A 43 7.39 -10.02 24.04
N ALA A 44 8.40 -9.15 24.13
CA ALA A 44 8.74 -8.38 22.95
C ALA A 44 9.02 -9.44 21.87
N ASP A 45 8.03 -9.69 21.01
CA ASP A 45 8.22 -10.37 19.74
C ASP A 45 9.15 -9.47 18.92
N ASP A 46 10.45 -9.56 19.21
CA ASP A 46 11.54 -9.13 18.36
C ASP A 46 11.59 -10.11 17.19
N SER A 47 10.53 -10.08 16.37
CA SER A 47 10.58 -10.53 15.00
C SER A 47 11.41 -9.49 14.27
N GLY A 48 12.74 -9.62 14.40
CA GLY A 48 13.70 -8.71 13.77
C GLY A 48 13.30 -8.45 12.31
N PRO A 49 13.25 -7.19 11.87
CA PRO A 49 12.67 -6.85 10.58
C PRO A 49 13.47 -7.52 9.47
N LYS A 50 12.78 -8.29 8.63
CA LYS A 50 13.25 -8.59 7.29
C LYS A 50 13.51 -7.22 6.66
N LYS A 51 14.79 -6.87 6.46
CA LYS A 51 15.17 -5.65 5.76
C LYS A 51 14.68 -5.80 4.33
N ASP A 52 13.50 -5.27 4.03
CA ASP A 52 13.11 -4.94 2.68
C ASP A 52 14.15 -3.95 2.17
N VAL A 53 15.09 -4.46 1.38
CA VAL A 53 16.20 -3.68 0.83
C VAL A 53 15.61 -2.57 -0.03
N GLY A 54 15.65 -1.33 0.46
CA GLY A 54 15.12 -0.14 -0.22
C GLY A 54 13.82 0.43 0.34
N MET A 55 13.13 -0.25 1.26
CA MET A 55 11.91 0.30 1.90
C MET A 55 12.24 0.94 3.25
N PRO A 56 11.76 2.16 3.57
CA PRO A 56 11.91 2.72 4.91
C PRO A 56 11.25 1.79 5.96
N PRO A 57 11.77 1.79 7.21
CA PRO A 57 11.13 1.05 8.30
C PRO A 57 9.69 1.51 8.51
N GLU A 58 8.86 0.66 9.10
CA GLU A 58 7.49 1.06 9.42
C GLU A 58 7.50 2.13 10.52
N PRO A 59 6.83 3.29 10.31
CA PRO A 59 6.84 4.35 11.29
C PRO A 59 6.00 3.95 12.51
N THR A 60 6.44 4.36 13.69
CA THR A 60 5.74 4.06 14.96
C THR A 60 5.52 5.33 15.79
N GLY A 61 4.62 5.26 16.78
CA GLY A 61 4.38 6.36 17.72
C GLY A 61 4.08 7.70 17.06
N THR A 62 4.84 8.73 17.41
CA THR A 62 4.68 10.11 16.89
C THR A 62 4.90 10.21 15.39
N GLU A 63 5.84 9.45 14.84
CA GLU A 63 6.11 9.46 13.40
C GLU A 63 4.92 8.88 12.63
N ARG A 64 4.36 7.76 13.08
CA ARG A 64 3.13 7.17 12.53
C ARG A 64 2.00 8.19 12.49
N ALA A 65 1.79 8.89 13.60
CA ALA A 65 0.76 9.92 13.70
C ALA A 65 1.01 11.10 12.75
N ALA A 66 2.27 11.54 12.60
CA ALA A 66 2.63 12.61 11.68
C ALA A 66 2.41 12.23 10.22
N VAL A 67 2.75 10.99 9.83
CA VAL A 67 2.51 10.48 8.47
C VAL A 67 1.01 10.43 8.17
N LEU A 68 0.22 9.86 9.09
CA LEU A 68 -1.24 9.78 8.92
C LEU A 68 -1.86 11.18 8.87
N ALA A 69 -1.41 12.13 9.69
CA ALA A 69 -1.87 13.51 9.63
C ALA A 69 -1.58 14.15 8.27
N ALA A 70 -0.36 14.00 7.75
CA ALA A 70 0.03 14.53 6.45
C ALA A 70 -0.82 13.95 5.29
N ILE A 71 -1.16 12.67 5.36
CA ILE A 71 -2.03 12.01 4.36
C ILE A 71 -3.48 12.48 4.51
N HIS A 72 -3.98 12.57 5.75
CA HIS A 72 -5.33 13.01 6.06
C HIS A 72 -5.59 14.46 5.61
N ASP A 73 -4.60 15.34 5.73
CA ASP A 73 -4.68 16.74 5.30
C ASP A 73 -4.95 16.90 3.79
N VAL A 74 -4.51 15.93 2.98
CA VAL A 74 -4.81 15.89 1.54
C VAL A 74 -6.22 15.34 1.32
N ASN A 75 -6.52 14.19 1.91
CA ASN A 75 -7.86 13.61 1.88
C ASN A 75 -8.08 12.67 3.07
N GLY A 76 -8.99 13.05 3.96
CA GLY A 76 -9.25 12.30 5.19
C GLY A 76 -9.79 10.89 4.99
N ASN A 77 -10.30 10.55 3.80
CA ASN A 77 -10.75 9.19 3.51
C ASN A 77 -9.59 8.22 3.25
N LEU A 78 -8.38 8.73 3.00
CA LEU A 78 -7.18 7.90 2.79
C LEU A 78 -6.75 7.20 4.08
N THR A 79 -6.98 7.80 5.24
CA THR A 79 -6.61 7.23 6.54
C THR A 79 -7.71 6.37 7.18
N HIS A 80 -8.79 6.06 6.45
CA HIS A 80 -9.78 5.10 6.94
C HIS A 80 -9.19 3.70 7.13
N ASP A 81 -8.22 3.35 6.28
CA ASP A 81 -7.35 2.19 6.40
C ASP A 81 -5.93 2.70 6.67
N GLU A 82 -5.60 2.89 7.95
CA GLU A 82 -4.32 3.49 8.36
C GLU A 82 -3.12 2.64 7.93
N ASP A 83 -3.21 1.32 8.02
CA ASP A 83 -2.11 0.43 7.68
C ASP A 83 -1.83 0.48 6.18
N LYS A 84 -2.87 0.52 5.35
CA LYS A 84 -2.73 0.75 3.91
C LYS A 84 -2.14 2.12 3.59
N ALA A 85 -2.54 3.17 4.31
CA ALA A 85 -1.99 4.52 4.14
C ALA A 85 -0.49 4.55 4.45
N LEU A 86 -0.06 3.84 5.51
CA LEU A 86 1.34 3.72 5.89
C LEU A 86 2.15 2.90 4.89
N ASP A 87 1.61 1.78 4.40
CA ASP A 87 2.26 0.99 3.35
C ASP A 87 2.40 1.78 2.05
N ALA A 88 1.37 2.53 1.66
CA ALA A 88 1.44 3.44 0.52
C ALA A 88 2.51 4.51 0.73
N ALA A 89 2.59 5.09 1.93
CA ALA A 89 3.60 6.09 2.28
C ALA A 89 5.02 5.54 2.20
N ARG A 90 5.29 4.37 2.78
CA ARG A 90 6.60 3.72 2.76
C ARG A 90 7.05 3.41 1.33
N ASN A 91 6.15 2.85 0.53
CA ASN A 91 6.42 2.57 -0.87
C ASN A 91 6.67 3.84 -1.70
N GLN A 92 5.94 4.92 -1.42
CA GLN A 92 6.14 6.18 -2.11
C GLN A 92 7.48 6.81 -1.72
N CYS A 93 7.86 6.74 -0.45
CA CYS A 93 9.18 7.18 0.02
C CYS A 93 10.32 6.41 -0.65
N ALA A 94 10.24 5.09 -0.75
CA ALA A 94 11.22 4.30 -1.50
C ALA A 94 11.35 4.80 -2.96
N ALA A 95 10.22 5.05 -3.64
CA ALA A 95 10.22 5.57 -5.00
C ALA A 95 10.82 6.99 -5.11
N LEU A 96 10.58 7.85 -4.11
CA LEU A 96 11.15 9.19 -4.03
C LEU A 96 12.67 9.15 -3.86
N ASP A 97 13.18 8.24 -3.03
CA ASP A 97 14.61 8.07 -2.78
C ASP A 97 15.34 7.42 -3.97
N ASP A 98 14.66 6.55 -4.72
CA ASP A 98 15.18 5.94 -5.95
C ASP A 98 15.11 6.89 -7.18
N GLY A 99 14.59 8.11 -7.02
CA GLY A 99 14.52 9.10 -8.09
C GLY A 99 13.43 8.84 -9.13
N ALA A 100 12.21 8.50 -8.68
CA ALA A 100 11.07 8.27 -9.56
C ALA A 100 10.86 9.38 -10.61
N THR A 101 10.60 9.00 -11.87
CA THR A 101 10.41 9.94 -12.99
C THR A 101 9.20 10.86 -12.82
N ASN A 102 8.10 10.35 -12.27
CA ASN A 102 6.84 11.09 -12.06
C ASN A 102 6.30 10.79 -10.65
N PRO A 103 6.91 11.36 -9.59
CA PRO A 103 6.58 11.00 -8.21
C PRO A 103 5.17 11.41 -7.82
N ASP A 104 4.67 12.55 -8.33
CA ASP A 104 3.34 13.08 -8.02
C ASP A 104 2.25 12.18 -8.60
N HIS A 105 2.37 11.81 -9.86
CA HIS A 105 1.46 10.86 -10.51
C HIS A 105 1.50 9.48 -9.84
N SER A 106 2.68 9.03 -9.43
CA SER A 106 2.85 7.75 -8.75
C SER A 106 2.16 7.75 -7.37
N ALA A 107 2.28 8.85 -6.64
CA ALA A 107 1.56 9.04 -5.39
C ALA A 107 0.05 9.07 -5.61
N ALA A 108 -0.43 9.84 -6.59
CA ALA A 108 -1.85 9.92 -6.94
C ALA A 108 -2.44 8.52 -7.22
N GLN A 109 -1.77 7.71 -8.04
CA GLN A 109 -2.22 6.34 -8.32
C GLN A 109 -2.20 5.44 -7.07
N ARG A 110 -1.12 5.51 -6.28
CA ARG A 110 -0.92 4.62 -5.14
C ARG A 110 -1.92 4.89 -4.01
N PHE A 111 -2.30 6.15 -3.82
CA PHE A 111 -3.29 6.57 -2.82
C PHE A 111 -4.72 6.64 -3.37
N SER A 112 -4.93 6.39 -4.67
CA SER A 112 -6.28 6.23 -5.24
C SER A 112 -6.85 4.84 -4.91
N TYR A 113 -7.41 4.69 -3.71
CA TYR A 113 -8.08 3.48 -3.26
C TYR A 113 -9.38 3.78 -2.50
N ALA A 114 -10.16 2.73 -2.22
CA ALA A 114 -11.42 2.84 -1.46
C ALA A 114 -12.41 3.88 -2.04
N GLY A 115 -12.45 3.99 -3.37
CA GLY A 115 -13.31 4.94 -4.07
C GLY A 115 -12.79 6.38 -4.11
N VAL A 116 -11.61 6.65 -3.54
CA VAL A 116 -10.90 7.92 -3.71
C VAL A 116 -10.14 7.89 -5.03
N THR A 117 -10.26 8.97 -5.81
CA THR A 117 -9.41 9.23 -6.98
C THR A 117 -8.68 10.54 -6.72
N LEU A 118 -7.35 10.46 -6.74
CA LEU A 118 -6.48 11.60 -6.52
C LEU A 118 -5.92 12.11 -7.84
N THR A 119 -5.63 13.40 -7.86
CA THR A 119 -4.95 14.09 -8.94
C THR A 119 -3.44 14.15 -8.69
N ASP A 120 -2.67 14.53 -9.71
CA ASP A 120 -1.23 14.76 -9.55
C ASP A 120 -0.95 15.87 -8.52
N ASP A 121 -1.80 16.89 -8.41
CA ASP A 121 -1.68 17.94 -7.38
C ASP A 121 -1.82 17.35 -5.96
N ASP A 122 -2.80 16.47 -5.75
CA ASP A 122 -2.95 15.73 -4.48
C ASP A 122 -1.72 14.87 -4.20
N GLY A 123 -1.21 14.19 -5.23
CA GLY A 123 0.02 13.40 -5.15
C GLY A 123 1.23 14.23 -4.74
N SER A 124 1.35 15.46 -5.25
CA SER A 124 2.41 16.41 -4.89
C SER A 124 2.31 16.85 -3.42
N HIS A 125 1.08 17.10 -2.94
CA HIS A 125 0.84 17.39 -1.52
C HIS A 125 1.20 16.22 -0.62
N ILE A 126 0.88 14.99 -1.03
CA ILE A 126 1.29 13.77 -0.32
C ILE A 126 2.82 13.69 -0.28
N ASN A 127 3.51 13.83 -1.42
CA ASN A 127 4.97 13.77 -1.48
C ASN A 127 5.63 14.82 -0.56
N SER A 128 5.09 16.04 -0.55
CA SER A 128 5.53 17.11 0.34
C SER A 128 5.31 16.79 1.82
N GLY A 129 4.21 16.12 2.15
CA GLY A 129 3.92 15.62 3.50
C GLY A 129 4.92 14.55 3.92
N LEU A 130 5.13 13.54 3.08
CA LEU A 130 6.06 12.44 3.33
C LEU A 130 7.51 12.91 3.49
N ARG A 131 7.95 13.89 2.70
CA ARG A 131 9.27 14.52 2.82
C ARG A 131 9.46 15.32 4.11
N LYS A 132 8.38 15.70 4.80
CA LYS A 132 8.46 16.36 6.11
C LYS A 132 8.41 15.37 7.28
N THR A 133 8.00 14.12 7.03
CA THR A 133 7.72 13.14 8.09
C THR A 133 8.54 11.87 7.95
N LEU A 134 8.34 11.09 6.89
CA LEU A 134 8.80 9.71 6.76
C LEU A 134 10.11 9.57 5.99
N CYS A 135 10.33 10.42 4.98
CA CYS A 135 11.50 10.35 4.11
C CYS A 135 12.01 11.75 3.76
N PRO A 136 12.64 12.48 4.70
CA PRO A 136 13.23 13.78 4.41
C PRO A 136 14.35 13.71 3.38
N ASP A 137 14.48 14.75 2.56
CA ASP A 137 15.62 14.90 1.63
C ASP A 137 16.93 14.89 2.43
N SER A 138 17.90 14.08 1.99
CA SER A 138 19.21 13.91 2.63
C SER A 138 20.21 15.00 2.27
#